data_AF-A0A8S2XM61-F1
#
_entry.id   AF-A0A8S2XM61-F1
#
_cell.length_a   1.000
_cell.length_b   1.000
_cell.length_c   1.000
_cell.angle_alpha   90.00
_cell.angle_beta   90.00
_cell.angle_gamma   90.00
#
_symmetry.space_group_name_H-M   'P 1'
#
loop_
_entity.id
_entity.type
_entity.pdbx_description
1 polymer ?
#
loop_
_entity_poly.entity_id
_entity_poly.type
_entity_poly.pdbx_seq_one_letter_code
_entity_poly.pdbx_strand_id
1 'polypeptide(L)'
;PEKITLDGYSDETCRQSHKENENHSFIDKLNSVVVHLGEYATNGHVYAYVCSPDGYWYIADGELLTPVHLDLVLNHKDAYTLSYVKMLKRSLYLSDNETISSPTHSSSVIISSTPIVSL
;
A
#
# COMPACT_ATOMS: atom_id res chain seq x y z
N PRO A 1 -17.39 7.49 35.19
CA PRO A 1 -16.63 7.26 33.95
C PRO A 1 -15.95 5.88 33.97
N GLU A 2 -16.45 4.97 33.14
CA GLU A 2 -15.97 3.59 33.06
C GLU A 2 -14.60 3.57 32.38
N LYS A 3 -13.61 2.99 33.07
CA LYS A 3 -12.24 2.86 32.60
C LYS A 3 -12.21 1.72 31.57
N ILE A 4 -12.15 2.07 30.30
CA ILE A 4 -12.01 1.10 29.22
C ILE A 4 -10.58 0.54 29.29
N THR A 5 -10.43 -0.71 29.73
CA THR A 5 -9.16 -1.41 29.72
C THR A 5 -8.94 -2.06 28.34
N LEU A 6 -7.90 -1.62 27.62
CA LEU A 6 -7.50 -2.14 26.30
C LEU A 6 -6.73 -3.45 26.44
N ASP A 7 -7.31 -4.43 27.14
CA ASP A 7 -6.63 -5.68 27.49
C ASP A 7 -6.75 -6.76 26.40
N GLY A 8 -7.34 -6.43 25.25
CA GLY A 8 -7.68 -7.38 24.18
C GLY A 8 -6.93 -7.19 22.86
N TYR A 9 -6.05 -6.18 22.73
CA TYR A 9 -5.16 -6.04 21.58
C TYR A 9 -3.77 -6.59 21.95
N SER A 10 -3.75 -7.84 22.45
CA SER A 10 -2.50 -8.47 22.83
C SER A 10 -1.71 -8.82 21.57
N ASP A 11 -0.53 -8.21 21.49
CA ASP A 11 0.63 -8.43 20.60
C ASP A 11 1.15 -9.89 20.60
N GLU A 12 0.35 -10.85 21.07
CA GLU A 12 0.76 -12.22 21.37
C GLU A 12 0.89 -13.05 20.11
N THR A 13 0.04 -12.84 19.10
CA THR A 13 0.16 -13.55 17.81
C THR A 13 1.42 -13.17 17.04
N CYS A 14 2.02 -11.99 17.30
CA CYS A 14 3.30 -11.61 16.69
C CYS A 14 4.52 -12.14 17.47
N ARG A 15 4.38 -12.48 18.75
CA ARG A 15 5.49 -12.89 19.62
C ARG A 15 5.81 -14.38 19.54
N GLN A 16 4.87 -15.22 19.11
CA GLN A 16 5.10 -16.66 18.97
C GLN A 16 6.00 -17.08 17.80
N SER A 17 6.45 -16.16 16.94
CA SER A 17 7.46 -16.44 15.91
C SER A 17 8.91 -16.19 16.36
N HIS A 18 9.15 -15.76 17.62
CA HIS A 18 10.49 -15.47 18.13
C HIS A 18 11.15 -16.64 18.89
N LYS A 19 11.06 -17.85 18.33
CA LYS A 19 11.99 -18.95 18.63
C LYS A 19 12.25 -19.72 17.34
N GLU A 20 13.13 -19.18 16.50
CA GLU A 20 14.12 -19.88 15.67
C GLU A 20 14.63 -18.94 14.55
N ASN A 21 15.94 -18.68 14.57
CA ASN A 21 16.76 -17.94 13.60
C ASN A 21 16.84 -16.40 13.73
N GLU A 22 17.93 -15.92 14.32
CA GLU A 22 18.38 -14.52 14.43
C GLU A 22 18.68 -13.79 13.09
N ASN A 23 18.07 -14.18 11.97
CA ASN A 23 18.35 -13.57 10.66
C ASN A 23 17.13 -13.08 9.88
N HIS A 24 15.92 -13.18 10.43
CA HIS A 24 14.73 -12.59 9.81
C HIS A 24 14.55 -11.15 10.29
N SER A 25 15.35 -10.25 9.74
CA SER A 25 15.14 -8.82 9.95
C SER A 25 13.96 -8.34 9.10
N PHE A 26 13.02 -7.65 9.74
CA PHE A 26 11.85 -7.05 9.10
C PHE A 26 12.07 -5.55 8.86
N ILE A 27 11.35 -4.99 7.89
CA ILE A 27 11.21 -3.56 7.63
C ILE A 27 9.73 -3.24 7.53
N ASP A 28 9.30 -2.14 8.13
CA ASP A 28 7.96 -1.59 7.95
C ASP A 28 7.93 -0.71 6.70
N LYS A 29 7.12 -1.07 5.71
CA LYS A 29 6.90 -0.29 4.48
C LYS A 29 5.56 0.42 4.57
N LEU A 30 5.55 1.73 4.30
CA LEU A 30 4.31 2.50 4.21
C LEU A 30 3.45 1.94 3.06
N ASN A 31 2.19 1.62 3.36
CA ASN A 31 1.28 0.96 2.42
C ASN A 31 0.08 1.84 2.06
N SER A 32 -0.46 2.57 3.03
CA SER A 32 -1.55 3.52 2.78
C SER A 32 -1.56 4.65 3.80
N VAL A 33 -2.11 5.79 3.38
CA VAL A 33 -2.29 6.99 4.18
C VAL A 33 -3.74 7.43 4.04
N VAL A 34 -4.49 7.51 5.13
CA VAL A 34 -5.81 8.13 5.14
C VAL A 34 -5.64 9.60 5.45
N VAL A 35 -6.28 10.46 4.66
CA VAL A 35 -6.30 11.90 4.85
C VAL A 35 -7.70 12.32 5.25
N HIS A 36 -7.79 13.22 6.23
CA HIS A 36 -9.03 13.87 6.61
C HIS A 36 -8.86 15.37 6.38
N LEU A 37 -9.64 15.91 5.43
CA LEU A 37 -9.72 17.33 5.16
C LEU A 37 -10.97 17.89 5.83
N GLY A 38 -10.80 18.44 7.02
CA GLY A 38 -11.88 19.08 7.76
C GLY A 38 -11.38 19.64 9.08
N GLU A 39 -12.12 20.62 9.61
CA GLU A 39 -11.80 21.21 10.91
C GLU A 39 -12.25 20.32 12.08
N TYR A 40 -13.31 19.53 11.88
CA TYR A 40 -13.92 18.70 12.92
C TYR A 40 -13.93 17.23 12.50
N ALA A 41 -13.79 16.32 13.46
CA ALA A 41 -13.82 14.87 13.17
C ALA A 41 -15.18 14.36 12.65
N THR A 42 -16.26 15.13 12.85
CA THR A 42 -17.63 14.77 12.45
C THR A 42 -18.01 15.27 11.05
N ASN A 43 -17.16 16.09 10.41
CA ASN A 43 -17.39 16.62 9.07
C ASN A 43 -16.09 16.65 8.26
N GLY A 44 -16.17 16.97 6.98
CA GLY A 44 -15.01 17.01 6.10
C GLY A 44 -14.99 15.90 5.07
N HIS A 45 -13.89 15.83 4.34
CA HIS A 45 -13.67 14.91 3.22
C HIS A 45 -12.58 13.91 3.58
N VAL A 46 -12.87 12.62 3.41
CA VAL A 46 -11.91 11.55 3.70
C VAL A 46 -11.57 10.84 2.40
N TYR A 47 -10.29 10.75 2.11
CA TYR A 47 -9.75 9.96 1.01
C TYR A 47 -8.48 9.25 1.46
N ALA A 48 -7.95 8.36 0.61
CA ALA A 48 -6.75 7.62 0.92
C ALA A 48 -5.71 7.72 -0.20
N TYR A 49 -4.44 7.73 0.17
CA TYR A 49 -3.35 7.31 -0.71
C TYR A 49 -3.09 5.82 -0.49
N VAL A 50 -2.98 5.06 -1.57
CA VAL A 50 -2.74 3.61 -1.54
C VAL A 50 -1.56 3.24 -2.43
N CYS A 51 -0.70 2.37 -1.92
CA CYS A 51 0.40 1.77 -2.67
C CYS A 51 -0.09 0.47 -3.34
N SER A 52 0.17 0.32 -4.63
CA SER A 52 -0.02 -0.96 -5.32
C SER A 52 1.11 -1.95 -4.97
N PRO A 53 0.92 -3.26 -5.23
CA PRO A 53 1.98 -4.26 -5.10
C PRO A 53 3.24 -3.91 -5.88
N ASP A 54 3.09 -3.27 -7.05
CA ASP A 54 4.18 -2.83 -7.92
C ASP A 54 4.88 -1.54 -7.43
N GLY A 55 4.43 -0.97 -6.31
CA GLY A 55 5.05 0.22 -5.70
C GLY A 55 4.53 1.56 -6.22
N TYR A 56 3.57 1.58 -7.14
CA TYR A 56 2.93 2.81 -7.62
C TYR A 56 1.92 3.33 -6.60
N TRP A 57 1.79 4.66 -6.53
CA TRP A 57 0.90 5.32 -5.59
C TRP A 57 -0.31 5.91 -6.30
N TYR A 58 -1.44 5.83 -5.63
CA TYR A 58 -2.72 6.34 -6.12
C TYR A 58 -3.45 7.10 -5.03
N ILE A 59 -4.20 8.13 -5.41
CA ILE A 59 -5.27 8.69 -4.59
C ILE A 59 -6.57 7.96 -4.90
N ALA A 60 -7.21 7.44 -3.85
CA ALA A 60 -8.53 6.83 -3.84
C ALA A 60 -9.51 7.81 -3.19
N ASP A 61 -10.30 8.49 -4.03
CA ASP A 61 -11.29 9.48 -3.62
C ASP A 61 -12.67 9.07 -4.15
N GLY A 62 -13.55 8.61 -3.26
CA GLY A 62 -14.82 8.01 -3.62
C GLY A 62 -14.64 6.79 -4.53
N GLU A 63 -15.15 6.88 -5.74
CA GLU A 63 -15.05 5.82 -6.77
C GLU A 63 -13.85 5.99 -7.70
N LEU A 64 -13.09 7.09 -7.56
CA LEU A 64 -12.00 7.43 -8.46
C LEU A 64 -10.64 7.03 -7.89
N LEU A 65 -9.83 6.41 -8.74
CA LEU A 65 -8.45 6.06 -8.44
C LEU A 65 -7.52 6.76 -9.44
N THR A 66 -6.68 7.67 -8.95
CA THR A 66 -5.80 8.48 -9.81
C THR A 66 -4.33 8.29 -9.41
N PRO A 67 -3.40 8.06 -10.34
CA PRO A 67 -1.99 7.91 -10.00
C PRO A 67 -1.40 9.20 -9.42
N VAL A 68 -0.51 9.07 -8.44
CA VAL A 68 0.19 10.19 -7.80
C VAL A 68 1.67 9.87 -7.55
N HIS A 69 2.49 10.92 -7.39
CA HIS A 69 3.88 10.74 -7.01
C HIS A 69 4.02 10.47 -5.51
N LEU A 70 4.98 9.62 -5.12
CA LEU A 70 5.24 9.30 -3.72
C LEU A 70 5.54 10.56 -2.88
N ASP A 71 6.24 11.54 -3.44
CA ASP A 71 6.54 12.79 -2.71
C ASP A 71 5.27 13.52 -2.26
N LEU A 72 4.18 13.46 -3.04
CA LEU A 72 2.91 14.04 -2.64
C LEU A 72 2.37 13.35 -1.39
N VAL A 73 2.43 12.02 -1.37
CA VAL A 73 1.95 11.18 -0.27
C VAL A 73 2.75 11.45 1.00
N LEU A 74 4.08 11.50 0.89
CA LEU A 74 4.98 11.68 2.04
C LEU A 74 4.92 13.09 2.65
N ASN A 75 4.58 14.09 1.85
CA ASN A 75 4.53 15.49 2.31
C ASN A 75 3.10 15.96 2.66
N HIS A 76 2.12 15.05 2.72
CA HIS A 76 0.74 15.42 2.99
C HIS A 76 0.55 15.85 4.46
N LYS A 77 0.16 17.11 4.68
CA LYS A 77 0.07 17.70 6.03
C LYS A 77 -1.10 17.20 6.85
N ASP A 78 -2.20 16.86 6.18
CA ASP A 78 -3.44 16.42 6.83
C ASP A 78 -3.55 14.88 6.90
N ALA A 79 -2.39 14.19 6.93
CA ALA A 79 -2.36 12.74 7.12
C ALA A 79 -2.94 12.38 8.49
N TYR A 80 -4.00 11.57 8.48
CA TYR A 80 -4.75 11.21 9.68
C TYR A 80 -4.36 9.83 10.21
N THR A 81 -4.28 8.83 9.33
CA THR A 81 -3.86 7.47 9.68
C THR A 81 -2.79 6.97 8.72
N LEU A 82 -1.76 6.32 9.26
CA LEU A 82 -0.71 5.66 8.49
C LEU A 82 -0.82 4.15 8.69
N SER A 83 -0.79 3.39 7.59
CA SER A 83 -0.77 1.93 7.63
C SER A 83 0.53 1.42 7.03
N TYR A 84 1.18 0.51 7.76
CA TYR A 84 2.44 -0.10 7.37
C TYR A 84 2.27 -1.61 7.23
N VAL A 85 3.03 -2.20 6.32
CA VAL A 85 3.15 -3.65 6.16
C VAL A 85 4.55 -4.09 6.56
N LYS A 86 4.63 -5.17 7.34
CA LYS A 86 5.90 -5.81 7.70
C LYS A 86 6.41 -6.60 6.50
N MET A 87 7.58 -6.23 6.01
CA MET A 87 8.27 -6.93 4.93
C MET A 87 9.52 -7.60 5.46
N LEU A 88 9.80 -8.81 4.99
CA LEU A 88 11.12 -9.41 5.19
C LEU A 88 12.15 -8.55 4.44
N LYS A 89 13.28 -8.21 5.07
CA LYS A 89 14.40 -7.54 4.39
C LYS A 89 14.81 -8.28 3.12
N ARG A 90 14.61 -9.61 3.12
CA ARG A 90 14.83 -10.46 1.95
C ARG A 90 14.01 -10.07 0.71
N SER A 91 12.80 -9.58 0.89
CA SER A 91 11.90 -9.28 -0.21
C SER A 91 12.28 -8.02 -0.98
N LEU A 92 13.03 -7.09 -0.39
CA LEU A 92 13.31 -5.79 -1.00
C LEU A 92 14.34 -5.87 -2.13
N TYR A 93 15.33 -6.76 -2.04
CA TYR A 93 16.34 -6.90 -3.09
C TYR A 93 15.84 -7.64 -4.34
N LEU A 94 14.64 -8.21 -4.30
CA LEU A 94 14.07 -8.89 -5.47
C LEU A 94 13.29 -7.93 -6.37
N SER A 95 12.81 -6.79 -5.85
CA SER A 95 12.03 -5.81 -6.62
C SER A 95 12.88 -4.88 -7.49
N ASP A 96 14.18 -4.73 -7.20
CA ASP A 96 15.06 -3.76 -7.88
C ASP A 96 15.71 -4.31 -9.18
N ASN A 97 15.58 -5.61 -9.46
CA ASN A 97 16.30 -6.29 -10.55
C ASN A 97 15.49 -6.47 -11.86
N GLU A 98 14.25 -6.00 -11.94
CA GLU A 98 13.44 -6.00 -13.18
C GLU A 98 13.65 -4.69 -13.97
N THR A 99 14.90 -4.30 -14.21
CA THR A 99 15.25 -3.26 -15.18
C THR A 99 16.58 -3.63 -15.83
N ILE A 100 16.50 -4.35 -16.95
CA ILE A 100 17.35 -4.27 -18.18
C ILE A 100 17.07 -5.52 -19.00
N SER A 101 16.25 -5.37 -20.05
CA SER A 101 16.65 -5.73 -21.43
C SER A 101 15.60 -5.18 -22.39
N SER A 102 15.91 -4.04 -22.99
CA SER A 102 15.33 -3.62 -24.26
C SER A 102 15.71 -4.64 -25.34
N PRO A 103 14.79 -5.03 -26.23
CA PRO A 103 15.15 -5.34 -27.60
C PRO A 103 14.35 -4.48 -28.58
N THR A 104 15.08 -3.64 -29.31
CA THR A 104 14.63 -2.99 -30.53
C THR A 104 14.49 -4.04 -31.65
N HIS A 105 13.27 -4.35 -32.12
CA HIS A 105 12.86 -4.30 -33.54
C HIS A 105 11.52 -4.97 -33.84
N SER A 106 10.77 -4.30 -34.74
CA SER A 106 9.85 -4.84 -35.75
C SER A 106 8.43 -5.31 -35.34
N SER A 107 7.47 -4.44 -35.68
CA SER A 107 6.15 -4.71 -36.27
C SER A 107 5.46 -6.05 -36.01
N SER A 108 4.33 -6.03 -35.31
CA SER A 108 3.03 -6.47 -35.89
C SER A 108 1.85 -6.09 -35.00
N VAL A 109 0.86 -5.44 -35.61
CA VAL A 109 -0.48 -5.23 -35.09
C VAL A 109 -1.15 -6.59 -34.91
N ILE A 110 -1.65 -6.90 -33.71
CA ILE A 110 -2.68 -7.92 -33.52
C ILE A 110 -3.78 -7.34 -32.63
N ILE A 111 -4.88 -7.01 -33.30
CA ILE A 111 -6.18 -6.75 -32.69
C ILE A 111 -6.69 -8.11 -32.19
N SER A 112 -6.96 -8.25 -30.90
CA SER A 112 -7.61 -9.43 -30.33
C SER A 112 -8.97 -9.03 -29.78
N SER A 113 -10.01 -9.39 -30.53
CA SER A 113 -11.42 -9.25 -30.16
C SER A 113 -11.81 -10.35 -29.19
N THR A 114 -12.38 -10.01 -28.03
CA THR A 114 -13.07 -10.97 -27.16
C THR A 114 -14.54 -11.12 -27.61
N PRO A 115 -15.10 -12.34 -27.72
CA PRO A 115 -16.53 -12.51 -27.90
C PRO A 115 -17.28 -12.40 -26.56
N ILE A 116 -18.42 -11.70 -26.59
CA ILE A 116 -19.44 -11.66 -25.53
C ILE A 116 -20.14 -13.03 -25.49
N VAL A 117 -20.16 -13.67 -24.32
CA VAL A 117 -21.03 -14.83 -24.05
C VAL A 117 -22.30 -14.32 -23.37
N SER A 118 -23.44 -14.55 -24.01
CA SER A 118 -24.78 -14.30 -23.46
C SER A 118 -25.26 -15.51 -22.67
N LEU A 119 -25.87 -15.27 -21.52
CA LEU A 119 -26.82 -16.15 -20.83
C LEU A 119 -28.03 -15.31 -20.40
#